data_AF-K9GUJ1-F1
#
_entry.id   AF-K9GUJ1-F1
#
_cell.length_a   1.000
_cell.length_b   1.000
_cell.length_c   1.000
_cell.angle_alpha   90.00
_cell.angle_beta   90.00
_cell.angle_gamma   90.00
#
_symmetry.space_group_name_H-M   'P 1'
#
loop_
_entity.id
_entity.type
_entity.pdbx_description
1 polymer ?
#
loop_
_entity_poly.entity_id
_entity_poly.type
_entity_poly.pdbx_seq_one_letter_code
_entity_poly.pdbx_strand_id
1 'polypeptide(L)'
;MAKRTLSRLFLSLALPAAVLAAPAQAAPDLERGRYLAEIMDCGGCHTRGVMLGKPDMALFLAGSEVGFHLPGLGIVYPPNLTPDAETGLGTWSEDDIIRAVRTGERPDGRILAPIMPWRSYAALTDEDSRDLAAYLKSLPPVTWREEPQMVGEGQKAPGPFLTVAMP
;
A
#
# COMPACT_ATOMS: atom_id res chain seq x y z
N MET A 1 -60.36 -4.97 -63.73
CA MET A 1 -60.16 -5.33 -62.32
C MET A 1 -59.01 -6.33 -62.21
N ALA A 2 -57.87 -5.94 -61.65
CA ALA A 2 -56.90 -6.83 -60.98
C ALA A 2 -55.79 -5.97 -60.36
N LYS A 3 -55.83 -5.77 -59.05
CA LYS A 3 -54.79 -5.10 -58.27
C LYS A 3 -53.66 -6.10 -58.00
N ARG A 4 -52.41 -5.75 -58.27
CA ARG A 4 -51.22 -6.50 -57.84
C ARG A 4 -50.36 -5.60 -56.94
N THR A 5 -50.48 -5.80 -55.64
CA THR A 5 -49.69 -5.19 -54.59
C THR A 5 -48.32 -5.88 -54.52
N LEU A 6 -47.24 -5.16 -54.81
CA LEU A 6 -45.87 -5.62 -54.52
C LEU A 6 -45.57 -5.40 -53.04
N SER A 7 -45.42 -6.49 -52.30
CA SER A 7 -44.87 -6.51 -50.94
C SER A 7 -43.35 -6.32 -51.01
N ARG A 8 -42.83 -5.24 -50.42
CA ARG A 8 -41.38 -4.99 -50.28
C ARG A 8 -40.90 -5.70 -49.01
N LEU A 9 -40.14 -6.78 -49.19
CA LEU A 9 -39.47 -7.48 -48.10
C LEU A 9 -38.26 -6.66 -47.67
N PHE A 10 -38.30 -6.04 -46.49
CA PHE A 10 -37.13 -5.42 -45.87
C PHE A 10 -36.33 -6.51 -45.14
N LEU A 11 -35.18 -6.89 -45.70
CA LEU A 11 -34.24 -7.78 -45.04
C LEU A 11 -33.29 -6.94 -44.17
N SER A 12 -33.62 -6.80 -42.89
CA SER A 12 -32.78 -6.14 -41.90
C SER A 12 -31.56 -7.00 -41.59
N LEU A 13 -30.39 -6.61 -42.10
CA LEU A 13 -29.11 -7.25 -41.81
C LEU A 13 -28.65 -6.82 -40.41
N ALA A 14 -28.87 -7.65 -39.39
CA ALA A 14 -28.35 -7.43 -38.05
C ALA A 14 -26.84 -7.78 -38.03
N LEU A 15 -25.98 -6.76 -37.93
CA LEU A 15 -24.56 -6.96 -37.64
C LEU A 15 -24.39 -7.40 -36.18
N PRO A 16 -23.65 -8.48 -35.87
CA PRO A 16 -23.32 -8.82 -34.50
C PRO A 16 -22.30 -7.82 -33.98
N ALA A 17 -22.66 -7.06 -32.95
CA ALA A 17 -21.70 -6.27 -32.19
C ALA A 17 -20.78 -7.22 -31.43
N ALA A 18 -19.56 -7.42 -31.93
CA ALA A 18 -18.52 -8.13 -31.20
C ALA A 18 -18.10 -7.26 -30.00
N VAL A 19 -18.52 -7.66 -28.80
CA VAL A 19 -18.05 -7.06 -27.56
C VAL A 19 -16.61 -7.51 -27.36
N LEU A 20 -15.66 -6.61 -27.58
CA LEU A 20 -14.26 -6.82 -27.21
C LEU A 20 -14.19 -6.90 -25.68
N ALA A 21 -14.08 -8.11 -25.13
CA ALA A 21 -13.75 -8.30 -23.73
C ALA A 21 -12.35 -7.75 -23.49
N ALA A 22 -12.21 -6.76 -22.61
CA ALA A 22 -10.92 -6.33 -22.12
C ALA A 22 -10.20 -7.54 -21.47
N PRO A 23 -8.87 -7.68 -21.62
CA PRO A 23 -8.15 -8.74 -20.94
C PRO A 23 -8.41 -8.61 -19.43
N ALA A 24 -8.86 -9.68 -18.80
CA ALA A 24 -8.98 -9.72 -17.36
C ALA A 24 -7.58 -9.55 -16.76
N GLN A 25 -7.40 -8.59 -15.87
CA GLN A 25 -6.16 -8.44 -15.12
C GLN A 25 -5.95 -9.73 -14.30
N ALA A 26 -4.75 -10.30 -14.34
CA ALA A 26 -4.43 -11.46 -13.51
C ALA A 26 -4.60 -11.11 -12.03
N ALA A 27 -4.99 -12.10 -11.23
CA ALA A 27 -5.04 -11.95 -9.78
C ALA A 27 -3.63 -11.65 -9.23
N PRO A 28 -3.50 -10.83 -8.17
CA PRO A 28 -2.19 -10.54 -7.57
C PRO A 28 -1.47 -11.80 -7.09
N ASP A 29 -0.14 -11.81 -7.24
CA ASP A 29 0.74 -12.87 -6.74
C ASP A 29 1.26 -12.51 -5.34
N LEU A 30 0.73 -13.18 -4.31
CA LEU A 30 1.12 -12.93 -2.92
C LEU A 30 2.55 -13.36 -2.60
N GLU A 31 3.12 -14.36 -3.29
CA GLU A 31 4.52 -14.75 -3.10
C GLU A 31 5.45 -13.69 -3.67
N ARG A 32 5.08 -13.11 -4.82
CA ARG A 32 5.80 -11.96 -5.38
C ARG A 32 5.73 -10.75 -4.45
N GLY A 33 4.57 -10.45 -3.90
CA GLY A 33 4.39 -9.38 -2.91
C GLY A 33 5.20 -9.59 -1.64
N ARG A 34 5.22 -10.83 -1.11
CA ARG A 34 6.06 -11.21 0.03
C ARG A 34 7.54 -10.99 -0.26
N TYR A 35 8.00 -11.46 -1.43
CA TYR A 35 9.38 -11.28 -1.86
C TYR A 35 9.76 -9.79 -1.94
N LEU A 36 8.89 -8.95 -2.52
CA LEU A 36 9.11 -7.50 -2.60
C LEU A 36 9.23 -6.88 -1.21
N ALA A 37 8.33 -7.21 -0.28
CA ALA A 37 8.39 -6.72 1.10
C ALA A 37 9.70 -7.09 1.81
N GLU A 38 10.26 -8.26 1.49
CA GLU A 38 11.55 -8.73 2.00
C GLU A 38 12.73 -7.95 1.39
N ILE A 39 12.84 -7.89 0.05
CA ILE A 39 14.00 -7.25 -0.60
C ILE A 39 13.99 -5.72 -0.52
N MET A 40 12.82 -5.12 -0.33
CA MET A 40 12.67 -3.69 -0.06
C MET A 40 12.88 -3.35 1.41
N ASP A 41 13.14 -4.35 2.26
CA ASP A 41 13.38 -4.23 3.70
C ASP A 41 12.24 -3.54 4.47
N CYS A 42 10.98 -3.85 4.13
CA CYS A 42 9.84 -3.36 4.91
C CYS A 42 9.93 -3.85 6.36
N GLY A 43 10.39 -5.09 6.55
CA GLY A 43 10.57 -5.72 7.85
C GLY A 43 11.58 -5.02 8.75
N GLY A 44 12.64 -4.43 8.19
CA GLY A 44 13.71 -3.76 8.93
C GLY A 44 13.23 -2.59 9.79
N CYS A 45 12.22 -1.86 9.31
CA CYS A 45 11.64 -0.73 10.04
C CYS A 45 10.27 -1.03 10.66
N HIS A 46 9.44 -1.83 9.99
CA HIS A 46 8.05 -2.03 10.40
C HIS A 46 7.81 -3.28 11.26
N THR A 47 8.85 -3.94 11.77
CA THR A 47 8.68 -5.08 12.68
C THR A 47 9.19 -4.74 14.07
N ARG A 48 8.38 -5.05 15.08
CA ARG A 48 8.73 -4.78 16.49
C ARG A 48 9.95 -5.56 16.92
N GLY A 49 10.75 -4.94 17.78
CA GLY A 49 11.98 -5.51 18.31
C GLY A 49 13.17 -5.55 17.35
N VAL A 50 12.98 -5.33 16.03
CA VAL A 50 14.11 -5.34 15.05
C VAL A 50 15.15 -4.29 15.41
N MET A 51 14.73 -3.03 15.62
CA MET A 51 15.64 -1.93 15.99
C MET A 51 16.21 -2.03 17.40
N LEU A 52 15.70 -2.95 18.22
CA LEU A 52 16.25 -3.28 19.54
C LEU A 52 17.16 -4.53 19.53
N GLY A 53 17.39 -5.12 18.35
CA GLY A 53 18.17 -6.35 18.19
C GLY A 53 17.47 -7.61 18.69
N LYS A 54 16.15 -7.58 18.88
CA LYS A 54 15.31 -8.67 19.39
C LYS A 54 14.02 -8.79 18.55
N PRO A 55 14.11 -9.15 17.26
CA PRO A 55 12.95 -9.18 16.37
C PRO A 55 11.84 -10.09 16.91
N ASP A 56 10.61 -9.57 16.95
CA ASP A 56 9.41 -10.35 17.26
C ASP A 56 8.61 -10.62 15.98
N MET A 57 8.78 -11.82 15.42
CA MET A 57 8.11 -12.22 14.19
C MET A 57 6.61 -12.48 14.38
N ALA A 58 6.10 -12.59 15.61
CA ALA A 58 4.66 -12.58 15.84
C ALA A 58 4.04 -11.18 15.59
N LEU A 59 4.88 -10.14 15.55
CA LEU A 59 4.54 -8.75 15.30
C LEU A 59 5.20 -8.24 14.00
N PHE A 60 5.40 -9.16 13.05
CA PHE A 60 5.94 -8.86 11.73
C PHE A 60 5.10 -7.82 11.00
N LEU A 61 5.76 -6.76 10.49
CA LEU A 61 5.13 -5.62 9.83
C LEU A 61 4.06 -4.87 10.67
N ALA A 62 4.03 -5.09 11.99
CA ALA A 62 3.09 -4.44 12.90
C ALA A 62 3.58 -3.08 13.45
N GLY A 63 4.52 -2.43 12.78
CA GLY A 63 5.14 -1.16 13.17
C GLY A 63 6.35 -1.34 14.07
N SER A 64 6.86 -0.25 14.65
CA SER A 64 7.98 -0.29 15.58
C SER A 64 7.85 0.67 16.75
N GLU A 65 8.27 0.20 17.93
CA GLU A 65 8.39 1.00 19.15
C GLU A 65 9.59 1.97 19.15
N VAL A 66 10.50 1.84 18.18
CA VAL A 66 11.65 2.75 18.00
C VAL A 66 11.37 3.72 16.87
N GLY A 67 11.45 5.01 17.16
CA GLY A 67 11.22 6.07 16.20
C GLY A 67 12.50 6.61 15.57
N PHE A 68 12.35 7.59 14.70
CA PHE A 68 13.43 8.34 14.09
C PHE A 68 13.19 9.84 14.33
N HIS A 69 14.16 10.50 14.95
CA HIS A 69 14.22 11.96 14.98
C HIS A 69 14.79 12.45 13.64
N LEU A 70 13.98 13.25 12.95
CA LEU A 70 14.27 13.90 11.70
C LEU A 70 14.36 15.40 11.94
N PRO A 71 15.57 16.01 11.85
CA PRO A 71 15.75 17.43 12.11
C PRO A 71 14.77 18.30 11.30
N GLY A 72 13.99 19.13 11.99
CA GLY A 72 13.00 20.03 11.41
C GLY A 72 11.61 19.42 11.21
N LEU A 73 11.44 18.11 11.40
CA LEU A 73 10.16 17.41 11.31
C LEU A 73 9.70 16.84 12.67
N GLY A 74 10.63 16.53 13.57
CA GLY A 74 10.36 15.87 14.84
C GLY A 74 10.59 14.37 14.78
N ILE A 75 9.83 13.61 15.56
CA ILE A 75 10.03 12.17 15.75
C ILE A 75 8.89 11.40 15.10
N VAL A 76 9.25 10.49 14.21
CA VAL A 76 8.31 9.63 13.47
C VAL A 76 8.54 8.17 13.83
N TYR A 77 7.48 7.38 13.92
CA TYR A 77 7.55 5.94 14.18
C TYR A 77 7.09 5.18 12.93
N PRO A 78 7.72 4.04 12.57
CA PRO A 78 7.22 3.17 11.51
C PRO A 78 5.82 2.65 11.88
N PRO A 79 4.79 2.98 11.07
CA PRO A 79 3.43 2.57 11.38
C PRO A 79 3.21 1.07 11.18
N ASN A 80 2.13 0.56 11.76
CA ASN A 80 1.62 -0.78 11.48
C ASN A 80 1.14 -0.92 10.03
N LEU A 81 1.66 -1.92 9.31
CA LEU A 81 1.31 -2.20 7.91
C LEU A 81 0.33 -3.37 7.76
N THR A 82 -0.05 -4.05 8.84
CA THR A 82 -1.05 -5.12 8.80
C THR A 82 -2.45 -4.57 8.48
N PRO A 83 -3.42 -5.37 8.00
CA PRO A 83 -4.75 -4.89 7.65
C PRO A 83 -5.65 -4.62 8.86
N ASP A 84 -5.08 -4.28 10.01
CA ASP A 84 -5.82 -3.85 11.19
C ASP A 84 -6.53 -2.52 10.93
N ALA A 85 -7.81 -2.43 11.29
CA ALA A 85 -8.66 -1.27 10.96
C ALA A 85 -8.44 -0.08 11.90
N GLU A 86 -7.96 -0.31 13.13
CA GLU A 86 -7.76 0.75 14.13
C GLU A 86 -6.38 1.40 14.00
N THR A 87 -5.36 0.58 13.74
CA THR A 87 -3.95 0.96 13.89
C THR A 87 -3.13 0.69 12.63
N GLY A 88 -3.65 -0.06 11.66
CA GLY A 88 -2.94 -0.46 10.44
C GLY A 88 -3.57 0.06 9.14
N LEU A 89 -3.39 -0.71 8.06
CA LEU A 89 -3.87 -0.42 6.71
C LEU A 89 -5.29 -0.96 6.45
N GLY A 90 -6.04 -1.35 7.49
CA GLY A 90 -7.36 -1.95 7.33
C GLY A 90 -8.36 -1.06 6.58
N THR A 91 -8.28 0.26 6.80
CA THR A 91 -9.12 1.27 6.14
C THR A 91 -8.60 1.73 4.77
N TRP A 92 -7.36 1.37 4.41
CA TRP A 92 -6.76 1.74 3.14
C TRP A 92 -7.15 0.75 2.05
N SER A 93 -7.47 1.26 0.86
CA SER A 93 -7.57 0.44 -0.35
C SER A 93 -6.18 -0.02 -0.82
N GLU A 94 -6.12 -1.01 -1.71
CA GLU A 94 -4.85 -1.39 -2.35
C GLU A 94 -4.27 -0.21 -3.17
N ASP A 95 -5.13 0.56 -3.84
CA ASP A 95 -4.72 1.75 -4.60
C ASP A 95 -4.11 2.85 -3.70
N ASP A 96 -4.61 3.00 -2.47
CA ASP A 96 -4.02 3.89 -1.48
C ASP A 96 -2.61 3.46 -1.07
N ILE A 97 -2.41 2.14 -0.89
CA ILE A 97 -1.10 1.58 -0.56
C ILE A 97 -0.14 1.79 -1.73
N ILE A 98 -0.57 1.47 -2.96
CA ILE A 98 0.21 1.68 -4.18
C ILE A 98 0.63 3.14 -4.32
N ARG A 99 -0.32 4.07 -4.15
CA ARG A 99 -0.06 5.51 -4.21
C ARG A 99 0.94 5.93 -3.14
N ALA A 100 0.77 5.52 -1.89
CA ALA A 100 1.68 5.88 -0.82
C ALA A 100 3.09 5.32 -1.04
N VAL A 101 3.23 4.08 -1.48
CA VAL A 101 4.54 3.46 -1.73
C VAL A 101 5.27 4.13 -2.91
N ARG A 102 4.56 4.44 -4.01
CA ARG A 102 5.20 4.96 -5.23
C ARG A 102 5.38 6.47 -5.23
N THR A 103 4.52 7.21 -4.54
CA THR A 103 4.50 8.69 -4.59
C THR A 103 4.79 9.34 -3.23
N GLY A 104 4.75 8.56 -2.15
CA GLY A 104 4.81 9.08 -0.79
C GLY A 104 3.49 9.69 -0.32
N GLU A 105 2.45 9.80 -1.15
CA GLU A 105 1.20 10.46 -0.78
C GLU A 105 0.22 9.52 -0.07
N ARG A 106 -0.23 9.91 1.11
CA ARG A 106 -1.21 9.18 1.91
C ARG A 106 -2.65 9.48 1.48
N PRO A 107 -3.65 8.70 1.92
CA PRO A 107 -5.07 9.02 1.72
C PRO A 107 -5.52 10.37 2.28
N ASP A 108 -4.87 10.83 3.33
CA ASP A 108 -5.13 12.13 3.96
C ASP A 108 -4.38 13.31 3.28
N GLY A 109 -3.69 13.05 2.17
CA GLY A 109 -2.95 14.06 1.40
C GLY A 109 -1.58 14.44 1.99
N ARG A 110 -1.19 13.90 3.15
CA ARG A 110 0.15 14.11 3.69
C ARG A 110 1.18 13.28 2.95
N ILE A 111 2.43 13.74 2.97
CA ILE A 111 3.58 13.00 2.42
C ILE A 111 4.24 12.16 3.52
N LEU A 112 4.59 10.92 3.19
CA LEU A 112 5.37 10.03 4.04
C LEU A 112 6.72 10.66 4.41
N ALA A 113 7.12 10.46 5.66
CA ALA A 113 8.40 10.95 6.15
C ALA A 113 9.56 10.45 5.26
N PRO A 114 10.57 11.28 4.95
CA PRO A 114 11.61 10.96 3.98
C PRO A 114 12.53 9.80 4.41
N ILE A 115 12.46 9.38 5.68
CA ILE A 115 13.14 8.18 6.18
C ILE A 115 12.52 6.89 5.61
N MET A 116 11.24 6.92 5.24
CA MET A 116 10.62 5.85 4.44
C MET A 116 11.06 6.05 2.98
N PRO A 117 11.75 5.09 2.35
CA PRO A 117 12.42 5.31 1.07
C PRO A 117 11.47 5.18 -0.14
N TRP A 118 10.28 5.78 -0.08
CA TRP A 118 9.27 5.75 -1.15
C TRP A 118 9.80 6.25 -2.50
N ARG A 119 10.76 7.18 -2.49
CA ARG A 119 11.41 7.66 -3.74
C ARG A 119 12.17 6.54 -4.45
N SER A 120 12.77 5.62 -3.71
CA SER A 120 13.46 4.45 -4.26
C SER A 120 12.47 3.42 -4.79
N TYR A 121 11.25 3.38 -4.25
CA TYR A 121 10.18 2.48 -4.67
C TYR A 121 9.30 3.03 -5.80
N ALA A 122 9.50 4.30 -6.20
CA ALA A 122 8.67 4.97 -7.21
C ALA A 122 8.65 4.25 -8.57
N ALA A 123 9.70 3.49 -8.88
CA ALA A 123 9.87 2.74 -10.13
C ALA A 123 9.24 1.34 -10.11
N LEU A 124 8.57 0.93 -9.03
CA LEU A 124 7.82 -0.33 -9.02
C LEU A 124 6.85 -0.37 -10.21
N THR A 125 6.81 -1.52 -10.87
CA THR A 125 5.82 -1.77 -11.92
C THR A 125 4.42 -1.77 -11.33
N ASP A 126 3.40 -1.56 -12.16
CA ASP A 126 2.02 -1.63 -11.70
C ASP A 126 1.71 -3.01 -11.11
N GLU A 127 2.27 -4.07 -11.72
CA GLU A 127 2.17 -5.45 -11.24
C GLU A 127 2.82 -5.63 -9.86
N ASP A 128 4.11 -5.29 -9.72
CA ASP A 128 4.81 -5.42 -8.44
C ASP A 128 4.14 -4.60 -7.32
N SER A 129 3.62 -3.41 -7.63
CA SER A 129 2.93 -2.58 -6.64
C SER A 129 1.60 -3.17 -6.19
N ARG A 130 0.84 -3.81 -7.11
CA ARG A 130 -0.39 -4.54 -6.76
C ARG A 130 -0.08 -5.77 -5.93
N ASP A 131 0.92 -6.56 -6.33
CA ASP A 131 1.33 -7.76 -5.60
C ASP A 131 1.76 -7.42 -4.17
N LEU A 132 2.56 -6.36 -4.00
CA LEU A 132 2.94 -5.86 -2.68
C LEU A 132 1.73 -5.41 -1.86
N ALA A 133 0.82 -4.62 -2.43
CA ALA A 133 -0.37 -4.14 -1.72
C ALA A 133 -1.28 -5.30 -1.29
N ALA A 134 -1.55 -6.24 -2.21
CA ALA A 134 -2.32 -7.44 -1.93
C ALA A 134 -1.67 -8.29 -0.84
N TYR A 135 -0.35 -8.46 -0.87
CA TYR A 135 0.39 -9.15 0.19
C TYR A 135 0.20 -8.48 1.55
N LEU A 136 0.37 -7.16 1.66
CA LEU A 136 0.16 -6.44 2.93
C LEU A 136 -1.28 -6.60 3.44
N LYS A 137 -2.27 -6.57 2.54
CA LYS A 137 -3.68 -6.79 2.90
C LYS A 137 -4.00 -8.25 3.28
N SER A 138 -3.16 -9.21 2.89
CA SER A 138 -3.32 -10.63 3.22
C SER A 138 -2.78 -11.02 4.59
N LEU A 139 -1.97 -10.16 5.22
CA LEU A 139 -1.35 -10.44 6.51
C LEU A 139 -2.40 -10.62 7.63
N PRO A 140 -2.11 -11.42 8.68
CA PRO A 140 -2.91 -11.41 9.88
C PRO A 140 -2.95 -9.99 10.49
N PRO A 141 -4.13 -9.45 10.83
CA PRO A 141 -4.22 -8.13 11.46
C PRO A 141 -3.63 -8.18 12.87
N VAL A 142 -2.84 -7.16 13.22
CA VAL A 142 -2.27 -6.98 14.55
C VAL A 142 -2.71 -5.62 15.07
N THR A 143 -3.48 -5.57 16.15
CA THR A 143 -3.91 -4.30 16.75
C THR A 143 -2.87 -3.77 17.73
N TRP A 144 -2.55 -2.48 17.67
CA TRP A 144 -1.61 -1.83 18.61
C TRP A 144 -2.11 -0.49 19.16
N ARG A 145 -2.93 -0.56 20.20
CA ARG A 145 -3.58 0.62 20.76
C ARG A 145 -2.64 1.62 21.43
N GLU A 146 -1.45 1.16 21.80
CA GLU A 146 -0.41 1.95 22.47
C GLU A 146 0.74 2.33 21.52
N GLU A 147 0.45 2.47 20.23
CA GLU A 147 1.43 2.93 19.24
C GLU A 147 1.97 4.34 19.62
N PRO A 148 3.31 4.50 19.68
CA PRO A 148 3.92 5.79 19.94
C PRO A 148 3.48 6.83 18.92
N GLN A 149 3.01 7.97 19.42
CA GLN A 149 2.55 9.05 18.56
C GLN A 149 3.74 9.75 17.89
N MET A 150 3.56 10.15 16.64
CA MET A 150 4.51 11.05 16.01
C MET A 150 4.41 12.42 16.65
N VAL A 151 5.54 13.05 16.92
CA VAL A 151 5.60 14.35 17.61
C VAL A 151 6.43 15.34 16.79
N GLY A 152 6.04 16.62 16.84
CA GLY A 152 6.75 17.67 16.12
C GLY A 152 8.12 18.00 16.74
N GLU A 153 8.89 18.83 16.05
CA GLU A 153 10.21 19.27 16.52
C GLU A 153 10.14 19.88 17.93
N GLY A 154 11.10 19.53 18.79
CA GLY A 154 11.19 20.00 20.18
C GLY A 154 10.14 19.43 21.15
N GLN A 155 9.21 18.58 20.68
CA GLN A 155 8.24 17.91 21.56
C GLN A 155 8.87 16.67 22.23
N LYS A 156 8.35 16.31 23.41
CA LYS A 156 8.83 15.15 24.16
C LYS A 156 8.52 13.85 23.39
N ALA A 157 9.54 13.03 23.17
CA ALA A 157 9.37 11.70 22.58
C ALA A 157 8.49 10.79 23.45
N PRO A 158 7.50 10.10 22.86
CA PRO A 158 6.69 9.13 23.60
C PRO A 158 7.39 7.77 23.79
N GLY A 159 8.47 7.50 23.05
CA GLY A 159 9.24 6.26 23.14
C GLY A 159 10.71 6.44 22.74
N PRO A 160 11.49 5.35 22.69
CA PRO A 160 12.87 5.39 22.18
C PRO A 160 12.91 5.83 20.72
N PHE A 161 14.01 6.46 20.31
CA PHE A 161 14.22 6.87 18.92
C PHE A 161 15.71 6.94 18.57
N LEU A 162 16.00 6.85 17.27
CA LEU A 162 17.32 7.07 16.68
C LEU A 162 17.35 8.46 16.05
N THR A 163 18.47 9.19 16.15
CA THR A 163 18.62 10.48 15.47
C THR A 163 19.27 10.26 14.10
N VAL A 164 18.58 10.70 13.05
CA VAL A 164 19.13 10.69 11.69
C VAL A 164 20.03 11.89 11.53
N ALA A 165 21.33 11.67 11.61
CA ALA A 165 22.33 12.66 11.26
C ALA A 165 22.55 12.62 9.75
N MET A 166 22.09 13.65 9.03
CA MET A 166 22.51 13.84 7.64
C MET A 166 23.99 14.26 7.63
N PRO A 167 24.85 13.57 6.87
CA PRO A 167 26.25 13.95 6.73
C PRO A 167 26.44 15.30 6.03
#